data_AF-A0AAE0N1D2-F1
#
_entry.id   AF-A0AAE0N1D2-F1
#
_cell.length_a   1.000
_cell.length_b   1.000
_cell.length_c   1.000
_cell.angle_alpha   90.00
_cell.angle_beta   90.00
_cell.angle_gamma   90.00
#
_symmetry.space_group_name_H-M   'P 1'
#
loop_
_entity.id
_entity.type
_entity.pdbx_description
1 polymer ?
#
loop_
_entity_poly.entity_id
_entity_poly.type
_entity_poly.pdbx_seq_one_letter_code
_entity_poly.pdbx_strand_id
1 'polypeptide(L)'
;MEQIISTPRLKLTLITQAGSGSPELAWLHTIYSDEKATFWSIYGRSQSLADTEKAASRLLPSTEDGVFNAAFAVHKLLGGGSDASEAPLDTATATATATAAATATATAAGTEFIGLVSLRSVSPASDAQRHLDLPPHLASLPPPPPNVPRNASSSGTTAKKDDTGSTDGGEDAGGALTVEVAYMFLPVAWGRGFATEAVSAVLLAASASSLLLRRPLYVRAIVNGDNAASMRVMDKVTISGRRMQPRGVYHWAGEPIFHGGRWRAEADLWVYGMYLVW
;
A
#
# COMPACT_ATOMS: atom_id res chain seq x y z
N MET A 1 -14.34 -5.99 1.53
CA MET A 1 -13.56 -4.95 2.21
C MET A 1 -14.48 -3.75 2.46
N GLU A 2 -14.32 -3.07 3.59
CA GLU A 2 -15.11 -1.88 3.90
C GLU A 2 -14.86 -0.76 2.87
N GLN A 3 -15.93 -0.08 2.43
CA GLN A 3 -15.82 1.04 1.50
C GLN A 3 -15.28 2.30 2.19
N ILE A 4 -15.54 2.46 3.48
CA ILE A 4 -15.12 3.61 4.26
C ILE A 4 -14.50 3.09 5.56
N ILE A 5 -13.25 3.49 5.82
CA ILE A 5 -12.59 3.24 7.09
C ILE A 5 -12.45 4.58 7.81
N SER A 6 -12.95 4.64 9.05
CA SER A 6 -12.83 5.84 9.87
C SER A 6 -11.80 5.63 10.97
N THR A 7 -11.03 6.68 11.23
CA THR A 7 -10.03 6.75 12.30
C THR A 7 -10.26 8.06 13.06
N PRO A 8 -9.59 8.29 14.20
CA PRO A 8 -9.76 9.54 14.94
C PRO A 8 -9.52 10.81 14.11
N ARG A 9 -8.58 10.79 13.15
CA ARG A 9 -8.22 11.98 12.37
C ARG A 9 -8.50 11.87 10.87
N LEU A 10 -8.75 10.66 10.38
CA LEU A 10 -8.86 10.38 8.94
C LEU A 10 -10.15 9.66 8.59
N LYS A 11 -10.66 9.97 7.39
CA LYS A 11 -11.62 9.18 6.65
C LYS A 11 -10.92 8.60 5.42
N LEU A 12 -10.91 7.28 5.30
CA LEU A 12 -10.35 6.59 4.16
C LEU A 12 -11.49 6.07 3.29
N THR A 13 -11.46 6.39 2.00
CA THR A 13 -12.50 6.00 1.04
C THR A 13 -11.89 5.03 0.02
N LEU A 14 -12.46 3.84 -0.11
CA LEU A 14 -12.04 2.87 -1.11
C LEU A 14 -12.24 3.46 -2.51
N ILE A 15 -11.18 3.45 -3.31
CA ILE A 15 -11.20 3.78 -4.72
C ILE A 15 -11.84 2.62 -5.47
N THR A 16 -12.94 2.89 -6.16
CA THR A 16 -13.70 1.92 -6.95
C THR A 16 -13.77 2.30 -8.43
N GLN A 17 -13.41 3.54 -8.78
CA GLN A 17 -13.51 4.10 -10.11
C GLN A 17 -12.27 4.95 -10.44
N ALA A 18 -11.78 4.83 -11.67
CA ALA A 18 -10.69 5.66 -12.18
C ALA A 18 -11.05 6.36 -13.50
N GLY A 19 -12.32 6.32 -13.90
CA GLY A 19 -12.78 6.88 -15.16
C GLY A 19 -12.78 8.41 -15.16
N SER A 20 -12.63 8.99 -16.36
CA SER A 20 -12.74 10.43 -16.58
C SER A 20 -14.02 11.03 -15.96
N GLY A 21 -13.88 12.18 -15.29
CA GLY A 21 -14.97 12.87 -14.61
C GLY A 21 -15.30 12.35 -13.19
N SER A 22 -14.71 11.24 -12.76
CA SER A 22 -14.89 10.77 -11.38
C SER A 22 -14.14 11.65 -10.36
N PRO A 23 -14.69 11.86 -9.15
CA PRO A 23 -13.96 12.54 -8.07
C PRO A 23 -12.68 11.79 -7.67
N GLU A 24 -12.72 10.46 -7.75
CA GLU A 24 -11.59 9.58 -7.42
C GLU A 24 -10.40 9.81 -8.35
N LEU A 25 -10.63 9.93 -9.67
CA LEU A 25 -9.57 10.27 -10.62
C LEU A 25 -8.98 11.66 -10.32
N ALA A 26 -9.79 12.63 -9.90
CA ALA A 26 -9.29 13.96 -9.52
C ALA A 26 -8.37 13.90 -8.29
N TRP A 27 -8.71 13.12 -7.27
CA TRP A 27 -7.84 12.88 -6.10
C TRP A 27 -6.53 12.21 -6.50
N LEU A 28 -6.62 11.15 -7.31
CA LEU A 28 -5.45 10.44 -7.83
C LEU A 28 -4.57 11.37 -8.67
N HIS A 29 -5.16 12.20 -9.54
CA HIS A 29 -4.37 13.13 -10.35
C HIS A 29 -3.69 14.18 -9.46
N THR A 30 -4.37 14.68 -8.45
CA THR A 30 -3.79 15.63 -7.48
C THR A 30 -2.52 15.06 -6.85
N ILE A 31 -2.52 13.80 -6.44
CA ILE A 31 -1.34 13.20 -5.80
C ILE A 31 -0.28 12.73 -6.80
N TYR A 32 -0.67 12.22 -7.98
CA TYR A 32 0.27 11.75 -9.01
C TYR A 32 0.90 12.89 -9.83
N SER A 33 0.29 14.07 -9.85
CA SER A 33 0.86 15.28 -10.46
C SER A 33 1.69 16.12 -9.49
N ASP A 34 1.66 15.83 -8.18
CA ASP A 34 2.51 16.52 -7.21
C ASP A 34 3.93 15.93 -7.22
N GLU A 35 4.92 16.79 -7.51
CA GLU A 35 6.33 16.40 -7.62
C GLU A 35 6.90 15.83 -6.31
N LYS A 36 6.49 16.40 -5.18
CA LYS A 36 7.00 15.99 -3.87
C LYS A 36 6.35 14.68 -3.40
N ALA A 37 5.06 14.49 -3.66
CA ALA A 37 4.34 13.25 -3.34
C ALA A 37 4.83 12.08 -4.19
N THR A 38 5.20 12.33 -5.45
CA THR A 38 5.74 11.34 -6.38
C THR A 38 7.26 11.19 -6.35
N PHE A 39 7.95 11.93 -5.48
CA PHE A 39 9.42 11.92 -5.38
C PHE A 39 10.00 10.51 -5.12
N TRP A 40 9.22 9.64 -4.49
CA TRP A 40 9.58 8.24 -4.20
C TRP A 40 8.81 7.21 -5.04
N SER A 41 8.06 7.65 -6.06
CA SER A 41 7.35 6.77 -6.99
C SER A 41 8.31 6.27 -8.08
N ILE A 42 8.32 4.96 -8.33
CA ILE A 42 9.14 4.34 -9.39
C ILE A 42 8.74 4.79 -10.81
N TYR A 43 7.55 5.34 -10.98
CA TYR A 43 7.00 5.78 -12.27
C TYR A 43 7.15 7.29 -12.51
N GLY A 44 7.59 8.04 -11.50
CA GLY A 44 7.63 9.50 -11.55
C GLY A 44 6.25 10.17 -11.53
N ARG A 45 6.22 11.43 -11.98
CA ARG A 45 5.06 12.32 -11.96
C ARG A 45 4.21 12.16 -13.21
N SER A 46 2.90 11.99 -13.05
CA SER A 46 1.94 12.04 -14.16
C SER A 46 1.84 13.46 -14.71
N GLN A 47 1.91 13.60 -16.04
CA GLN A 47 1.82 14.91 -16.70
C GLN A 47 0.40 15.23 -17.16
N SER A 48 -0.47 14.21 -17.24
CA SER A 48 -1.85 14.34 -17.70
C SER A 48 -2.82 13.49 -16.89
N LEU A 49 -4.12 13.82 -17.02
CA LEU A 49 -5.20 12.97 -16.50
C LEU A 49 -5.20 11.58 -17.14
N ALA A 50 -4.91 11.47 -18.44
CA ALA A 50 -4.83 10.20 -19.14
C ALA A 50 -3.70 9.29 -18.58
N ASP A 51 -2.54 9.87 -18.26
CA ASP A 51 -1.44 9.12 -17.61
C ASP A 51 -1.86 8.63 -16.23
N THR A 52 -2.61 9.46 -15.50
CA THR A 52 -3.12 9.14 -14.16
C THR A 52 -4.15 8.03 -14.23
N GLU A 53 -5.11 8.11 -15.15
CA GLU A 53 -6.14 7.08 -15.38
C GLU A 53 -5.50 5.73 -15.71
N LYS A 54 -4.48 5.73 -16.60
CA LYS A 54 -3.69 4.54 -16.91
C LYS A 54 -3.00 3.97 -15.66
N ALA A 55 -2.38 4.80 -14.82
CA ALA A 55 -1.76 4.36 -13.58
C ALA A 55 -2.79 3.84 -12.56
N ALA A 56 -3.92 4.53 -12.44
CA ALA A 56 -5.01 4.27 -11.50
C ALA A 56 -5.76 2.96 -11.79
N SER A 57 -5.83 2.52 -13.06
CA SER A 57 -6.41 1.23 -13.43
C SER A 57 -5.84 0.04 -12.64
N ARG A 58 -4.57 0.15 -12.21
CA ARG A 58 -3.87 -0.88 -11.43
C ARG A 58 -4.23 -0.87 -9.94
N LEU A 59 -4.90 0.17 -9.48
CA LEU A 59 -5.30 0.36 -8.08
C LEU A 59 -6.73 -0.12 -7.81
N LEU A 60 -7.52 -0.32 -8.86
CA LEU A 60 -8.91 -0.71 -8.74
C LEU A 60 -9.03 -2.13 -8.15
N PRO A 61 -10.06 -2.39 -7.33
CA PRO A 61 -10.36 -3.73 -6.86
C PRO A 61 -10.51 -4.71 -8.03
N SER A 62 -9.81 -5.84 -7.93
CA SER A 62 -9.97 -6.94 -8.89
C SER A 62 -11.03 -7.92 -8.40
N THR A 63 -11.81 -8.47 -9.34
CA THR A 63 -12.72 -9.61 -9.10
C THR A 63 -12.09 -10.94 -9.47
N GLU A 64 -10.85 -10.94 -9.98
CA GLU A 64 -10.15 -12.16 -10.37
C GLU A 64 -9.70 -12.95 -9.14
N ASP A 65 -9.88 -14.27 -9.19
CA ASP A 65 -9.46 -15.17 -8.13
C ASP A 65 -7.95 -15.09 -7.92
N GLY A 66 -7.53 -14.98 -6.65
CA GLY A 66 -6.12 -14.88 -6.26
C GLY A 66 -5.48 -13.51 -6.48
N VAL A 67 -6.16 -12.55 -7.11
CA VAL A 67 -5.70 -11.17 -7.25
C VAL A 67 -6.41 -10.28 -6.23
N PHE A 68 -5.63 -9.60 -5.40
CA PHE A 68 -6.16 -8.72 -4.37
C PHE A 68 -5.61 -7.32 -4.54
N ASN A 69 -6.45 -6.40 -5.01
CA ASN A 69 -6.09 -4.99 -5.11
C ASN A 69 -7.09 -4.16 -4.32
N ALA A 70 -6.59 -3.18 -3.59
CA ALA A 70 -7.43 -2.17 -2.94
C ALA A 70 -6.63 -0.89 -2.78
N ALA A 71 -7.23 0.26 -3.07
CA ALA A 71 -6.62 1.55 -2.80
C ALA A 71 -7.61 2.45 -2.07
N PHE A 72 -7.11 3.22 -1.13
CA PHE A 72 -7.90 4.12 -0.30
C PHE A 72 -7.40 5.54 -0.43
N ALA A 73 -8.27 6.44 -0.88
CA ALA A 73 -8.07 7.88 -0.73
C ALA A 73 -8.11 8.24 0.75
N VAL A 74 -7.10 8.95 1.24
CA VAL A 74 -6.97 9.37 2.63
C VAL A 74 -7.41 10.82 2.73
N HIS A 75 -8.45 11.07 3.53
CA HIS A 75 -8.91 12.41 3.82
C HIS A 75 -8.71 12.76 5.29
N LYS A 76 -8.15 13.93 5.58
CA LYS A 76 -8.09 14.53 6.91
C LYS A 76 -9.48 15.07 7.30
N LEU A 77 -9.91 14.84 8.53
CA LEU A 77 -11.13 15.45 9.07
C LEU A 77 -10.85 16.91 9.49
N LEU A 78 -11.72 17.85 9.08
CA LEU A 78 -11.54 19.29 9.36
C LEU A 78 -12.33 19.79 10.58
N GLY A 79 -13.27 19.01 11.12
CA GLY A 79 -14.22 19.46 12.15
C GLY A 79 -14.29 18.63 13.43
N GLY A 80 -13.35 17.71 13.66
CA GLY A 80 -13.41 16.75 14.78
C GLY A 80 -12.60 17.12 16.02
N GLY A 81 -11.79 18.19 15.97
CA GLY A 81 -10.84 18.54 17.02
C GLY A 81 -11.10 19.93 17.58
N SER A 82 -11.72 19.95 18.75
CA SER A 82 -11.57 20.98 19.76
C SER A 82 -10.07 21.09 20.13
N ASP A 83 -9.26 21.75 19.30
CA ASP A 83 -7.89 22.12 19.61
C ASP A 83 -7.91 23.28 20.63
N ALA A 84 -8.19 22.94 21.88
CA ALA A 84 -7.60 23.67 23.00
C ALA A 84 -6.16 23.14 23.13
N SER A 85 -5.19 24.00 22.86
CA SER A 85 -3.74 23.82 23.09
C SER A 85 -2.91 23.20 21.96
N GLU A 86 -2.78 23.91 20.84
CA GLU A 86 -1.50 23.94 20.10
C GLU A 86 -1.07 25.42 19.97
N ALA A 87 -0.02 25.79 20.71
CA ALA A 87 0.55 27.14 20.69
C ALA A 87 1.21 27.44 19.34
N PRO A 88 1.18 28.69 18.85
CA PRO A 88 1.68 29.01 17.52
C PRO A 88 3.21 29.04 17.53
N LEU A 89 3.82 28.25 16.63
CA LEU A 89 5.22 28.42 16.25
C LEU A 89 5.23 29.28 14.98
N ASP A 90 5.72 30.52 15.11
CA ASP A 90 6.04 31.42 14.02
C ASP A 90 7.03 30.74 13.05
N THR A 91 6.69 30.65 11.76
CA THR A 91 7.68 30.92 10.70
C THR A 91 7.00 31.34 9.39
N ALA A 92 7.55 32.40 8.82
CA ALA A 92 7.07 33.15 7.69
C ALA A 92 7.40 32.56 6.30
N THR A 93 6.53 32.90 5.35
CA THR A 93 6.77 33.26 3.93
C THR A 93 7.59 32.33 3.02
N ALA A 94 6.90 31.69 2.07
CA ALA A 94 7.41 31.49 0.71
C ALA A 94 6.28 31.41 -0.33
N THR A 95 6.35 32.38 -1.25
CA THR A 95 5.71 32.63 -2.54
C THR A 95 4.97 31.48 -3.23
N ALA A 96 3.71 31.76 -3.58
CA ALA A 96 2.85 30.96 -4.45
C ALA A 96 3.05 31.34 -5.93
N THR A 97 3.20 30.35 -6.81
CA THR A 97 2.74 30.46 -8.21
C THR A 97 2.38 29.07 -8.74
N ALA A 98 1.18 28.98 -9.32
CA ALA A 98 0.56 27.85 -10.03
C ALA A 98 0.15 26.61 -9.21
N THR A 99 -1.15 26.52 -8.85
CA THR A 99 -2.10 25.44 -9.27
C THR A 99 -3.44 25.67 -8.55
N ALA A 100 -4.26 26.58 -9.08
CA ALA A 100 -5.58 26.92 -8.53
C ALA A 100 -6.74 26.04 -9.08
N ALA A 101 -6.42 24.94 -9.78
CA ALA A 101 -7.43 24.06 -10.39
C ALA A 101 -7.71 22.76 -9.61
N ALA A 102 -6.95 22.46 -8.54
CA ALA A 102 -7.12 21.24 -7.74
C ALA A 102 -7.90 21.44 -6.42
N THR A 103 -8.20 22.69 -6.03
CA THR A 103 -8.83 23.01 -4.74
C THR A 103 -10.36 22.91 -4.76
N ALA A 104 -11.00 22.68 -5.91
CA ALA A 104 -12.45 22.79 -6.05
C ALA A 104 -13.25 21.50 -5.85
N THR A 105 -12.62 20.33 -5.70
CA THR A 105 -13.36 19.05 -5.69
C THR A 105 -13.17 18.27 -4.38
N ALA A 106 -13.93 18.68 -3.35
CA ALA A 106 -14.48 17.85 -2.25
C ALA A 106 -14.68 18.58 -0.91
N THR A 107 -14.90 19.91 -0.90
CA THR A 107 -15.26 20.66 0.33
C THR A 107 -16.65 20.30 0.90
N ALA A 108 -17.38 19.36 0.31
CA ALA A 108 -18.77 19.06 0.67
C ALA A 108 -18.95 18.24 1.97
N ALA A 109 -17.88 17.68 2.57
CA ALA A 109 -18.01 16.76 3.72
C ALA A 109 -17.14 17.10 4.94
N GLY A 110 -16.56 18.31 5.01
CA GLY A 110 -15.68 18.67 6.11
C GLY A 110 -14.41 17.82 6.17
N THR A 111 -13.93 17.34 5.03
CA THR A 111 -12.68 16.58 4.91
C THR A 111 -11.80 17.14 3.79
N GLU A 112 -10.48 16.90 3.89
CA GLU A 112 -9.47 17.36 2.94
C GLU A 112 -8.69 16.14 2.43
N PHE A 113 -8.59 15.94 1.12
CA PHE A 113 -7.78 14.85 0.55
C PHE A 113 -6.28 15.12 0.76
N ILE A 114 -5.56 14.15 1.33
CA ILE A 114 -4.15 14.31 1.72
C ILE A 114 -3.23 13.18 1.26
N GLY A 115 -3.76 12.06 0.79
CA GLY A 115 -2.92 10.88 0.53
C GLY A 115 -3.65 9.70 -0.06
N LEU A 116 -2.89 8.65 -0.32
CA LEU A 116 -3.32 7.38 -0.88
C LEU A 116 -2.61 6.25 -0.15
N VAL A 117 -3.32 5.18 0.18
CA VAL A 117 -2.75 3.90 0.64
C VAL A 117 -3.28 2.80 -0.26
N SER A 118 -2.43 1.89 -0.73
CA SER A 118 -2.83 0.77 -1.55
C SER A 118 -2.26 -0.56 -1.06
N LEU A 119 -3.03 -1.63 -1.28
CA LEU A 119 -2.67 -3.01 -1.12
C LEU A 119 -2.76 -3.69 -2.48
N ARG A 120 -1.76 -4.50 -2.82
CA ARG A 120 -1.72 -5.25 -4.08
C ARG A 120 -1.19 -6.65 -3.84
N SER A 121 -1.87 -7.68 -4.35
CA SER A 121 -1.36 -9.05 -4.32
C SER A 121 -0.07 -9.13 -5.14
N VAL A 122 0.87 -9.88 -4.60
CA VAL A 122 2.11 -10.24 -5.27
C VAL A 122 1.96 -11.70 -5.70
N SER A 123 1.61 -11.90 -6.96
CA SER A 123 1.78 -13.19 -7.63
C SER A 123 3.09 -13.20 -8.42
N PRO A 124 3.73 -14.37 -8.65
CA PRO A 124 4.91 -14.47 -9.50
C PRO A 124 4.68 -13.85 -10.89
N ALA A 125 3.48 -14.03 -11.46
CA ALA A 125 3.09 -13.42 -12.73
C ALA A 125 3.01 -11.88 -12.65
N SER A 126 2.51 -11.34 -11.53
CA SER A 126 2.41 -9.89 -11.34
C SER A 126 3.74 -9.21 -10.97
N ASP A 127 4.65 -9.95 -10.35
CA ASP A 127 5.98 -9.44 -9.98
C ASP A 127 6.87 -9.34 -11.22
N ALA A 128 6.76 -10.28 -12.18
CA ALA A 128 7.47 -10.19 -13.46
C ALA A 128 7.09 -8.96 -14.31
N GLN A 129 5.92 -8.36 -14.05
CA GLN A 129 5.50 -7.12 -14.70
C GLN A 129 5.96 -5.86 -13.93
N ARG A 130 6.55 -6.04 -12.76
CA ARG A 130 7.27 -5.01 -12.04
C ARG A 130 8.73 -5.13 -12.45
N HIS A 131 9.37 -4.00 -12.75
CA HIS A 131 10.81 -3.95 -13.01
C HIS A 131 11.61 -4.20 -11.71
N LEU A 132 11.16 -5.07 -10.81
CA LEU A 132 11.72 -5.31 -9.48
C LEU A 132 11.64 -6.80 -9.18
N ASP A 133 12.47 -7.57 -9.89
CA ASP A 133 12.69 -8.98 -9.57
C ASP A 133 13.41 -9.08 -8.22
N LEU A 134 12.66 -9.33 -7.15
CA LEU A 134 13.25 -9.58 -5.84
C LEU A 134 13.90 -10.97 -5.83
N PRO A 135 15.07 -11.13 -5.18
CA PRO A 135 15.70 -12.43 -5.03
C PRO A 135 14.76 -13.43 -4.34
N PRO A 136 14.82 -14.73 -4.69
CA PRO A 136 13.94 -15.75 -4.12
C PRO A 136 13.91 -15.79 -2.59
N HIS A 137 15.01 -15.46 -1.91
CA HIS A 137 15.09 -15.46 -0.44
C HIS A 137 14.37 -14.27 0.22
N LEU A 138 14.17 -13.16 -0.52
CA LEU A 138 13.35 -12.02 -0.06
C LEU A 138 11.90 -12.13 -0.53
N ALA A 139 11.68 -12.87 -1.62
CA ALA A 139 10.35 -13.29 -2.06
C ALA A 139 9.81 -14.44 -1.20
N SER A 140 10.67 -15.28 -0.64
CA SER A 140 10.28 -16.40 0.21
C SER A 140 9.68 -15.88 1.51
N LEU A 141 8.49 -16.37 1.80
CA LEU A 141 7.79 -16.09 3.04
C LEU A 141 8.65 -16.52 4.25
N PRO A 142 8.81 -15.67 5.28
CA PRO A 142 9.44 -16.12 6.51
C PRO A 142 8.60 -17.25 7.12
N PRO A 143 9.22 -18.21 7.84
CA PRO A 143 8.45 -19.25 8.49
C PRO A 143 7.44 -18.63 9.48
N PRO A 144 6.26 -19.24 9.65
CA PRO A 144 5.32 -18.81 10.68
C PRO A 144 5.96 -18.80 12.07
N PRO A 145 5.48 -17.92 12.97
CA PRO A 145 5.88 -17.98 14.37
C PRO A 145 5.52 -19.36 14.97
N PRO A 146 6.40 -19.96 15.79
CA PRO A 146 6.32 -21.37 16.21
C PRO A 146 5.13 -21.73 17.12
N ASN A 147 4.42 -20.74 17.68
CA ASN A 147 3.40 -20.95 18.73
C ASN A 147 1.95 -20.79 18.24
N VAL A 148 1.69 -20.85 16.93
CA VAL A 148 0.32 -20.73 16.43
C VAL A 148 -0.24 -22.13 16.16
N PRO A 149 -1.33 -22.56 16.84
CA PRO A 149 -1.93 -23.86 16.59
C PRO A 149 -2.39 -23.90 15.13
N ARG A 150 -1.80 -24.81 14.33
CA ARG A 150 -2.33 -25.13 13.01
C ARG A 150 -3.76 -25.61 13.23
N ASN A 151 -4.73 -24.96 12.61
CA ASN A 151 -6.11 -25.40 12.63
C ASN A 151 -6.17 -26.77 11.94
N ALA A 152 -6.02 -27.84 12.73
CA ALA A 152 -5.90 -29.22 12.27
C ALA A 152 -7.28 -29.74 11.84
N SER A 153 -7.78 -29.23 10.72
CA SER A 153 -9.08 -29.61 10.14
C SER A 153 -8.95 -30.43 8.86
N SER A 154 -7.74 -30.83 8.44
CA SER A 154 -7.59 -31.81 7.37
C SER A 154 -7.69 -33.22 7.97
N SER A 155 -8.90 -33.63 8.30
CA SER A 155 -9.23 -35.02 8.66
C SER A 155 -8.84 -35.95 7.52
N GLY A 156 -7.99 -36.92 7.82
CA GLY A 156 -7.41 -37.84 6.86
C GLY A 156 -8.44 -38.72 6.17
N THR A 157 -8.47 -38.63 4.85
CA THR A 157 -8.98 -39.69 3.98
C THR A 157 -7.77 -40.39 3.39
N THR A 158 -7.48 -41.60 3.89
CA THR A 158 -6.54 -42.54 3.29
C THR A 158 -7.14 -43.05 1.98
N ALA A 159 -6.80 -42.44 0.85
CA ALA A 159 -7.16 -42.92 -0.48
C ALA A 159 -5.93 -43.39 -1.25
N LYS A 160 -6.15 -44.53 -1.90
CA LYS A 160 -5.23 -45.44 -2.57
C LYS A 160 -4.55 -44.79 -3.78
N LYS A 161 -3.24 -45.05 -3.91
CA LYS A 161 -2.32 -44.54 -4.92
C LYS A 161 -2.51 -45.29 -6.24
N ASP A 162 -3.14 -44.66 -7.23
CA ASP A 162 -3.06 -45.06 -8.63
C ASP A 162 -2.20 -44.04 -9.40
N ASP A 163 -1.23 -44.58 -10.12
CA ASP A 163 -0.10 -43.91 -10.75
C ASP A 163 -0.45 -43.55 -12.20
N THR A 164 -0.86 -42.29 -12.42
CA THR A 164 -0.96 -41.72 -13.77
C THR A 164 -0.44 -40.29 -13.77
N GLY A 165 0.72 -40.11 -14.41
CA GLY A 165 1.42 -38.84 -14.54
C GLY A 165 0.56 -37.78 -15.21
N SER A 166 0.12 -36.81 -14.42
CA SER A 166 -0.36 -35.52 -14.88
C SER A 166 0.51 -34.45 -14.22
N THR A 167 1.34 -33.78 -15.01
CA THR A 167 1.98 -32.51 -14.65
C THR A 167 0.93 -31.40 -14.72
N ASP A 168 -0.10 -31.50 -13.88
CA ASP A 168 -1.02 -30.40 -13.68
C ASP A 168 -0.35 -29.45 -12.70
N GLY A 169 -0.32 -28.16 -13.05
CA GLY A 169 0.34 -27.10 -12.30
C GLY A 169 -0.33 -26.91 -10.96
N GLY A 170 0.09 -27.74 -9.99
CA GLY A 170 -0.42 -27.79 -8.63
C GLY A 170 -0.47 -26.40 -8.03
N GLU A 171 -1.67 -25.83 -8.06
CA GLU A 171 -2.02 -24.63 -7.34
C GLU A 171 -1.74 -24.94 -5.86
N ASP A 172 -0.61 -24.43 -5.36
CA ASP A 172 -0.07 -24.71 -4.04
C ASP A 172 -1.14 -24.33 -3.00
N ALA A 173 -1.95 -25.31 -2.59
CA ALA A 173 -3.20 -25.12 -1.86
C ALA A 173 -3.00 -24.65 -0.40
N GLY A 174 -1.77 -24.32 -0.01
CA GLY A 174 -1.42 -23.95 1.37
C GLY A 174 -0.50 -22.74 1.57
N GLY A 175 0.02 -22.10 0.51
CA GLY A 175 0.86 -20.90 0.66
C GLY A 175 0.11 -19.68 1.22
N ALA A 176 0.79 -18.74 1.88
CA ALA A 176 0.16 -17.48 2.28
C ALA A 176 -0.08 -16.58 1.05
N LEU A 177 -1.19 -15.83 1.03
CA LEU A 177 -1.35 -14.71 0.11
C LEU A 177 -0.36 -13.62 0.52
N THR A 178 0.52 -13.21 -0.39
CA THR A 178 1.39 -12.06 -0.17
C THR A 178 0.75 -10.83 -0.79
N VAL A 179 0.63 -9.76 -0.01
CA VAL A 179 0.23 -8.44 -0.49
C VAL A 179 1.34 -7.44 -0.20
N GLU A 180 1.51 -6.47 -1.08
CA GLU A 180 2.39 -5.34 -0.88
C GLU A 180 1.57 -4.11 -0.51
N VAL A 181 2.01 -3.40 0.53
CA VAL A 181 1.47 -2.08 0.89
C VAL A 181 2.34 -0.98 0.32
N ALA A 182 1.70 -0.01 -0.32
CA ALA A 182 2.31 1.24 -0.76
C ALA A 182 1.47 2.43 -0.27
N TYR A 183 2.09 3.60 -0.16
CA TYR A 183 1.39 4.82 0.18
C TYR A 183 2.10 6.06 -0.37
N MET A 184 1.32 7.12 -0.54
CA MET A 184 1.78 8.44 -0.96
C MET A 184 0.99 9.50 -0.18
N PHE A 185 1.63 10.61 0.20
CA PHE A 185 0.97 11.73 0.87
C PHE A 185 1.41 13.04 0.27
N LEU A 186 0.49 14.01 0.19
CA LEU A 186 0.80 15.38 -0.14
C LEU A 186 1.70 16.01 0.96
N PRO A 187 2.60 16.94 0.60
CA PRO A 187 3.52 17.56 1.56
C PRO A 187 2.87 18.15 2.81
N VAL A 188 1.66 18.70 2.67
CA VAL A 188 0.89 19.29 3.79
C VAL A 188 0.62 18.29 4.94
N ALA A 189 0.62 16.99 4.63
CA ALA A 189 0.35 15.91 5.57
C ALA A 189 1.61 15.28 6.19
N TRP A 190 2.80 15.64 5.73
CA TRP A 190 4.05 15.03 6.19
C TRP A 190 4.35 15.41 7.65
N GLY A 191 5.00 14.50 8.38
CA GLY A 191 5.38 14.73 9.78
C GLY A 191 4.25 14.64 10.81
N ARG A 192 2.99 14.55 10.39
CA ARG A 192 1.80 14.56 11.28
C ARG A 192 1.34 13.16 11.75
N GLY A 193 2.04 12.11 11.34
CA GLY A 193 1.68 10.71 11.68
C GLY A 193 0.52 10.12 10.86
N PHE A 194 -0.03 10.85 9.90
CA PHE A 194 -1.15 10.38 9.09
C PHE A 194 -0.84 9.12 8.28
N ALA A 195 0.39 8.98 7.76
CA ALA A 195 0.80 7.77 7.04
C ALA A 195 0.73 6.51 7.93
N THR A 196 1.26 6.58 9.15
CA THR A 196 1.20 5.47 10.11
C THR A 196 -0.24 5.11 10.47
N GLU A 197 -1.08 6.11 10.75
CA GLU A 197 -2.50 5.90 11.07
C GLU A 197 -3.26 5.27 9.91
N ALA A 198 -3.12 5.82 8.70
CA ALA A 198 -3.80 5.34 7.50
C ALA A 198 -3.37 3.91 7.12
N VAL A 199 -2.06 3.64 7.08
CA VAL A 199 -1.54 2.29 6.78
C VAL A 199 -2.03 1.30 7.83
N SER A 200 -1.98 1.66 9.11
CA SER A 200 -2.43 0.76 10.17
C SER A 200 -3.93 0.46 10.05
N ALA A 201 -4.75 1.47 9.75
CA ALA A 201 -6.18 1.30 9.56
C ALA A 201 -6.52 0.39 8.37
N VAL A 202 -5.84 0.57 7.23
CA VAL A 202 -6.02 -0.29 6.04
C VAL A 202 -5.62 -1.72 6.32
N LEU A 203 -4.48 -1.94 7.00
CA LEU A 203 -4.02 -3.30 7.32
C LEU A 203 -4.92 -3.98 8.37
N LEU A 204 -5.45 -3.23 9.34
CA LEU A 204 -6.43 -3.73 10.28
C LEU A 204 -7.72 -4.16 9.55
N ALA A 205 -8.26 -3.31 8.67
CA ALA A 205 -9.44 -3.61 7.87
C ALA A 205 -9.22 -4.81 6.92
N ALA A 206 -8.03 -4.93 6.33
CA ALA A 206 -7.63 -6.08 5.53
C ALA A 206 -7.56 -7.37 6.37
N SER A 207 -7.04 -7.29 7.60
CA SER A 207 -7.01 -8.43 8.53
C SER A 207 -8.41 -8.87 8.96
N ALA A 208 -9.35 -7.94 9.15
CA ALA A 208 -10.74 -8.28 9.44
C ALA A 208 -11.46 -8.87 8.21
N SER A 209 -11.08 -8.40 7.02
CA SER A 209 -11.61 -8.88 5.73
C SER A 209 -11.02 -10.23 5.31
N SER A 210 -9.98 -10.72 5.97
CA SER A 210 -9.34 -12.00 5.64
C SER A 210 -10.28 -13.20 5.87
N LEU A 211 -11.44 -12.99 6.47
CA LEU A 211 -12.53 -13.98 6.53
C LEU A 211 -13.02 -14.43 5.14
N LEU A 212 -12.63 -13.75 4.05
CA LEU A 212 -12.84 -14.19 2.67
C LEU A 212 -11.65 -14.94 2.05
N LEU A 213 -10.50 -14.95 2.72
CA LEU A 213 -9.30 -15.65 2.26
C LEU A 213 -9.06 -16.85 3.17
N ARG A 214 -9.24 -18.06 2.64
CA ARG A 214 -8.98 -19.34 3.35
C ARG A 214 -7.49 -19.60 3.62
N ARG A 215 -6.65 -18.56 3.59
CA ARG A 215 -5.18 -18.66 3.55
C ARG A 215 -4.56 -17.56 4.42
N PRO A 216 -3.38 -17.81 5.03
CA PRO A 216 -2.64 -16.78 5.75
C PRO A 216 -2.35 -15.56 4.86
N LEU A 217 -2.30 -14.36 5.45
CA LEU A 217 -2.02 -13.10 4.75
C LEU A 217 -0.69 -12.53 5.23
N TYR A 218 0.29 -12.50 4.33
CA TYR A 218 1.57 -11.83 4.54
C TYR A 218 1.56 -10.47 3.86
N VAL A 219 1.91 -9.42 4.59
CA VAL A 219 2.07 -8.07 4.05
C VAL A 219 3.55 -7.77 3.96
N ARG A 220 3.98 -7.24 2.82
CA ARG A 220 5.31 -6.65 2.63
C ARG A 220 5.24 -5.18 2.27
N ALA A 221 6.33 -4.45 2.50
CA ALA A 221 6.56 -3.12 1.95
C ALA A 221 8.00 -3.01 1.47
N ILE A 222 8.24 -2.28 0.40
CA ILE A 222 9.58 -2.03 -0.15
C ILE A 222 9.87 -0.55 -0.01
N VAL A 223 10.96 -0.21 0.69
CA VAL A 223 11.32 1.18 0.99
C VAL A 223 12.75 1.43 0.52
N ASN A 224 12.97 2.48 -0.26
CA ASN A 224 14.33 2.88 -0.63
C ASN A 224 15.13 3.31 0.62
N GLY A 225 16.41 2.91 0.69
CA GLY A 225 17.30 3.21 1.82
C GLY A 225 17.54 4.70 2.06
N ASP A 226 17.42 5.54 1.02
CA ASP A 226 17.51 7.00 1.15
C ASP A 226 16.22 7.60 1.78
N ASN A 227 15.13 6.84 1.88
CA ASN A 227 13.84 7.31 2.38
C ASN A 227 13.65 7.03 3.88
N ALA A 228 14.42 7.71 4.71
CA ALA A 228 14.36 7.60 6.17
C ALA A 228 12.99 7.97 6.77
N ALA A 229 12.18 8.77 6.08
CA ALA A 229 10.82 9.07 6.53
C ALA A 229 9.93 7.82 6.43
N SER A 230 9.95 7.13 5.29
CA SER A 230 9.14 5.93 5.09
C SER A 230 9.60 4.74 5.92
N MET A 231 10.92 4.58 6.13
CA MET A 231 11.43 3.57 7.07
C MET A 231 10.85 3.78 8.47
N ARG A 232 10.84 5.03 8.98
CA ARG A 232 10.22 5.37 10.26
C ARG A 232 8.71 5.14 10.30
N VAL A 233 8.00 5.25 9.18
CA VAL A 233 6.57 4.89 9.11
C VAL A 233 6.43 3.38 9.27
N MET A 234 7.16 2.57 8.49
CA MET A 234 7.11 1.11 8.60
C MET A 234 7.46 0.64 10.00
N ASP A 235 8.49 1.24 10.61
CA ASP A 235 8.85 0.99 12.00
C ASP A 235 7.73 1.28 13.01
N LYS A 236 6.75 2.13 12.71
CA LYS A 236 5.67 2.45 13.65
C LYS A 236 4.39 1.66 13.38
N VAL A 237 4.22 1.12 12.17
CA VAL A 237 3.04 0.34 11.80
C VAL A 237 2.95 -0.91 12.68
N THR A 238 1.85 -0.98 13.44
CA THR A 238 1.57 -2.06 14.39
C THR A 238 0.11 -2.46 14.28
N ILE A 239 -0.18 -3.76 14.17
CA ILE A 239 -1.53 -4.34 14.09
C ILE A 239 -1.66 -5.45 15.12
N SER A 240 -2.60 -5.31 16.05
CA SER A 240 -2.86 -6.32 17.10
C SER A 240 -1.59 -6.74 17.84
N GLY A 241 -0.76 -5.76 18.24
CA GLY A 241 0.52 -5.99 18.94
C GLY A 241 1.66 -6.51 18.07
N ARG A 242 1.44 -6.76 16.78
CA ARG A 242 2.49 -7.17 15.82
C ARG A 242 2.99 -5.96 15.04
N ARG A 243 4.30 -5.80 15.02
CA ARG A 243 4.98 -4.68 14.36
C ARG A 243 5.55 -5.13 13.02
N MET A 244 5.47 -4.28 12.01
CA MET A 244 6.17 -4.49 10.74
C MET A 244 7.68 -4.58 10.99
N GLN A 245 8.35 -5.65 10.52
CA GLN A 245 9.78 -5.88 10.78
C GLN A 245 10.60 -5.71 9.51
N PRO A 246 11.83 -5.17 9.57
CA PRO A 246 12.78 -5.30 8.49
C PRO A 246 13.13 -6.78 8.26
N ARG A 247 13.14 -7.19 7.01
CA ARG A 247 13.40 -8.58 6.57
C ARG A 247 14.72 -8.73 5.86
N GLY A 248 15.21 -7.66 5.27
CA GLY A 248 16.50 -7.62 4.59
C GLY A 248 16.63 -6.36 3.76
N VAL A 249 17.82 -6.20 3.20
CA VAL A 249 18.12 -5.16 2.22
C VAL A 249 18.43 -5.86 0.90
N TYR A 250 17.75 -5.45 -0.16
CA TYR A 250 18.05 -5.87 -1.52
C TYR A 250 18.81 -4.76 -2.22
N HIS A 251 20.00 -5.08 -2.73
CA HIS A 251 20.70 -4.18 -3.62
C HIS A 251 20.14 -4.33 -5.04
N TRP A 252 19.31 -3.38 -5.45
CA TRP A 252 18.81 -3.30 -6.82
C TRP A 252 19.93 -2.81 -7.73
N ALA A 253 20.19 -3.56 -8.80
CA ALA A 253 21.03 -3.17 -9.92
C ALA A 253 20.35 -3.64 -11.21
N GLY A 254 19.74 -2.72 -11.96
CA GLY A 254 18.91 -3.08 -13.11
C GLY A 254 18.51 -1.88 -13.97
N GLU A 255 17.35 -1.98 -14.61
CA GLU A 255 16.81 -0.85 -15.38
C GLU A 255 16.64 0.38 -14.49
N PRO A 256 16.98 1.59 -14.99
CA PRO A 256 16.83 2.79 -14.20
C PRO A 256 15.39 2.99 -13.73
N ILE A 257 15.22 3.17 -12.43
CA ILE A 257 13.93 3.52 -11.81
C ILE A 257 13.98 4.96 -11.30
N PHE A 258 12.88 5.69 -11.42
CA PHE A 258 12.78 7.04 -10.90
C PHE A 258 12.63 6.98 -9.37
N HIS A 259 13.56 7.57 -8.63
CA HIS A 259 13.42 7.68 -7.18
C HIS A 259 14.33 8.75 -6.61
N GLY A 260 13.85 9.45 -5.58
CA GLY A 260 14.59 10.55 -4.99
C GLY A 260 14.79 11.70 -5.98
N GLY A 261 13.82 11.94 -6.86
CA GLY A 261 13.86 13.00 -7.87
C GLY A 261 14.79 12.76 -9.07
N ARG A 262 15.37 11.55 -9.21
CA ARG A 262 16.28 11.21 -10.32
C ARG A 262 16.13 9.75 -10.74
N TRP A 263 16.44 9.44 -11.99
CA TRP A 263 16.59 8.06 -12.46
C TRP A 263 17.90 7.47 -11.92
N ARG A 264 17.85 6.28 -11.33
CA ARG A 264 19.08 5.55 -10.96
C ARG A 264 18.95 4.07 -11.31
N ALA A 265 20.07 3.49 -11.75
CA ALA A 265 20.20 2.07 -12.04
C ALA A 265 20.46 1.22 -10.78
N GLU A 266 20.87 1.86 -9.68
CA GLU A 266 21.22 1.20 -8.42
C GLU A 266 20.48 1.83 -7.24
N ALA A 267 20.06 0.99 -6.28
CA ALA A 267 19.44 1.42 -5.03
C ALA A 267 19.44 0.31 -3.97
N ASP A 268 19.58 0.69 -2.70
CA ASP A 268 19.30 -0.23 -1.60
C ASP A 268 17.81 -0.20 -1.25
N LEU A 269 17.15 -1.35 -1.31
CA LEU A 269 15.72 -1.52 -1.08
C LEU A 269 15.50 -2.33 0.20
N TRP A 270 15.02 -1.67 1.23
CA TRP A 270 14.64 -2.29 2.50
C TRP A 270 13.30 -2.98 2.35
N VAL A 271 13.27 -4.28 2.59
CA VAL A 271 12.05 -5.07 2.60
C VAL A 271 11.54 -5.18 4.03
N TYR A 272 10.33 -4.73 4.25
CA TYR A 272 9.59 -4.88 5.50
C TYR A 272 8.51 -5.94 5.33
N GLY A 273 8.15 -6.65 6.40
CA GLY A 273 7.01 -7.55 6.32
C GLY A 273 6.49 -8.10 7.64
N MET A 274 5.23 -8.50 7.64
CA MET A 274 4.54 -9.12 8.77
C MET A 274 3.36 -9.98 8.33
N TYR A 275 2.96 -10.93 9.18
CA TYR A 275 1.71 -11.66 9.01
C TYR A 275 0.54 -10.91 9.67
N LEU A 276 -0.54 -10.70 8.93
CA LEU A 276 -1.78 -10.12 9.45
C LEU A 276 -2.70 -11.17 10.06
N VAL A 277 -2.94 -12.24 9.33
CA VAL A 277 -3.78 -13.37 9.75
C VAL A 277 -3.05 -14.65 9.37
N TRP A 278 -3.11 -15.64 10.24
CA TRP A 278 -2.46 -16.94 10.09
C TRP A 278 -3.46 -18.04 10.39
#